data_AF-A0A7S1XSM9-F1
#
_entry.id   AF-A0A7S1XSM9-F1
#
_cell.length_a   1.000
_cell.length_b   1.000
_cell.length_c   1.000
_cell.angle_alpha   90.00
_cell.angle_beta   90.00
_cell.angle_gamma   90.00
#
_symmetry.space_group_name_H-M   'P 1'
#
loop_
_entity.id
_entity.type
_entity.pdbx_description
1 polymer ?
#
loop_
_entity_poly.entity_id
_entity_poly.type
_entity_poly.pdbx_seq_one_letter_code
_entity_poly.pdbx_strand_id
1 'polypeptide(L)'
;NNHILIVEEGGIQPIITLAFSDDPDVHQQAVTALRGLSVTDECKMRIVQEGALEPMTKLLQSEDIEILRQTCATFANLSISDENKFEICKSGCIEPLITHMQSE
;
A
#
# COMPACT_ATOMS: atom_id res chain seq x y z
N ASN A 1 -9.65 -14.40 11.39
CA ASN A 1 -9.58 -13.01 10.89
C ASN A 1 -9.34 -13.10 9.40
N ASN A 2 -10.24 -12.62 8.54
CA ASN A 2 -10.15 -12.87 7.09
C ASN A 2 -8.89 -12.25 6.47
N HIS A 3 -8.36 -11.16 7.03
CA HIS A 3 -7.12 -10.54 6.55
C HIS A 3 -5.93 -11.48 6.66
N ILE A 4 -5.78 -12.14 7.82
CA ILE A 4 -4.67 -13.08 8.06
C ILE A 4 -4.75 -14.25 7.08
N LEU A 5 -5.94 -14.83 6.89
CA LEU A 5 -6.15 -15.93 5.94
C LEU A 5 -5.78 -15.53 4.50
N ILE A 6 -6.15 -14.33 4.06
CA ILE A 6 -5.78 -13.84 2.72
C ILE A 6 -4.25 -13.78 2.57
N VAL A 7 -3.54 -13.35 3.60
CA VAL A 7 -2.07 -13.27 3.60
C VAL A 7 -1.42 -14.65 3.66
N GLU A 8 -1.94 -15.55 4.48
CA GLU A 8 -1.46 -16.93 4.61
C GLU A 8 -1.61 -17.72 3.30
N GLU A 9 -2.71 -17.51 2.57
CA GLU A 9 -2.97 -18.12 1.27
C GLU A 9 -2.24 -17.41 0.11
N GLY A 10 -1.32 -16.48 0.40
CA GLY A 10 -0.49 -15.82 -0.62
C GLY A 10 -1.22 -14.75 -1.45
N GLY A 11 -2.28 -14.16 -0.91
CA GLY A 11 -3.13 -13.19 -1.61
C GLY A 11 -2.50 -11.81 -1.84
N ILE A 12 -1.41 -11.45 -1.15
CA ILE A 12 -0.81 -10.11 -1.27
C ILE A 12 -0.24 -9.87 -2.68
N GLN A 13 0.58 -10.78 -3.22
CA GLN A 13 1.15 -10.63 -4.57
C GLN A 13 0.10 -10.45 -5.69
N PRO A 14 -0.95 -11.28 -5.76
CA PRO A 14 -2.06 -11.04 -6.69
C PRO A 14 -2.69 -9.66 -6.53
N ILE A 15 -2.93 -9.21 -5.29
CA ILE A 15 -3.52 -7.88 -5.05
C ILE A 15 -2.58 -6.77 -5.51
N ILE A 16 -1.26 -6.87 -5.24
CA ILE A 16 -0.27 -5.92 -5.75
C ILE A 16 -0.31 -5.86 -7.28
N THR A 17 -0.43 -7.02 -7.95
CA THR A 17 -0.53 -7.09 -9.41
C THR A 17 -1.81 -6.41 -9.91
N LEU A 18 -2.95 -6.69 -9.27
CA LEU A 18 -4.24 -6.10 -9.64
C LEU A 18 -4.30 -4.58 -9.40
N ALA A 19 -3.49 -4.05 -8.47
CA ALA A 19 -3.34 -2.62 -8.27
C ALA A 19 -2.72 -1.88 -9.48
N PHE A 20 -2.32 -2.59 -10.53
CA PHE A 20 -1.86 -2.02 -11.80
C PHE A 20 -2.67 -2.56 -13.00
N SER A 21 -3.87 -3.06 -12.75
CA SER A 21 -4.82 -3.46 -13.79
C SER A 21 -5.20 -2.27 -14.68
N ASP A 22 -5.36 -2.52 -15.97
CA ASP A 22 -5.91 -1.53 -16.93
C ASP A 22 -7.41 -1.28 -16.70
N ASP A 23 -8.09 -2.20 -16.00
CA ASP A 23 -9.47 -2.02 -15.55
C ASP A 23 -9.51 -1.10 -14.31
N PRO A 24 -10.13 0.09 -14.37
CA PRO A 24 -10.14 1.06 -13.29
C PRO A 24 -10.82 0.56 -12.00
N ASP A 25 -11.86 -0.25 -12.13
CA ASP A 25 -12.58 -0.79 -10.97
C ASP A 25 -11.70 -1.80 -10.25
N VAL A 26 -11.03 -2.69 -10.99
CA VAL A 26 -10.07 -3.65 -10.43
C VAL A 26 -8.90 -2.94 -9.76
N HIS A 27 -8.33 -1.92 -10.44
CA HIS A 27 -7.26 -1.08 -9.91
C HIS A 27 -7.65 -0.47 -8.56
N GLN A 28 -8.80 0.21 -8.49
CA GLN A 28 -9.27 0.87 -7.28
C GLN A 28 -9.59 -0.13 -6.15
N GLN A 29 -10.21 -1.26 -6.47
CA GLN A 29 -10.52 -2.29 -5.47
C GLN A 29 -9.26 -2.93 -4.91
N ALA A 30 -8.23 -3.14 -5.74
CA ALA A 30 -6.96 -3.70 -5.29
C ALA A 30 -6.20 -2.76 -4.34
N VAL A 31 -6.14 -1.46 -4.65
CA VAL A 31 -5.52 -0.46 -3.76
C VAL A 31 -6.29 -0.36 -2.44
N THR A 32 -7.62 -0.40 -2.49
CA THR A 32 -8.48 -0.43 -1.30
C THR A 32 -8.26 -1.69 -0.45
N ALA A 33 -8.08 -2.85 -1.09
CA ALA A 33 -7.77 -4.10 -0.41
C ALA A 33 -6.41 -4.04 0.30
N LEU A 34 -5.37 -3.50 -0.34
CA LEU A 34 -4.05 -3.29 0.30
C LEU A 34 -4.17 -2.39 1.53
N ARG A 35 -4.92 -1.29 1.44
CA ARG A 35 -5.23 -0.46 2.61
C ARG A 35 -5.90 -1.28 3.70
N GLY A 36 -6.93 -2.06 3.37
CA GLY A 36 -7.67 -2.87 4.35
C GLY A 36 -6.78 -3.86 5.09
N LEU A 37 -5.91 -4.57 4.36
CA LEU A 37 -4.95 -5.51 4.95
C LEU A 37 -3.93 -4.80 5.86
N SER A 38 -3.45 -3.63 5.47
CA SER A 38 -2.44 -2.87 6.25
C SER A 38 -2.88 -2.43 7.65
N VAL A 39 -4.17 -2.52 7.99
CA VAL A 39 -4.68 -2.12 9.32
C VAL A 39 -4.19 -3.05 10.43
N THR A 40 -3.97 -4.33 10.15
CA THR A 40 -3.58 -5.33 11.16
C THR A 40 -2.06 -5.50 11.21
N ASP A 41 -1.48 -5.56 12.42
CA ASP A 41 -0.02 -5.61 12.63
C ASP A 41 0.67 -6.75 11.89
N GLU A 42 0.06 -7.94 11.89
CA GLU A 42 0.60 -9.11 11.18
C GLU A 42 0.68 -8.91 9.67
N CYS A 43 -0.34 -8.28 9.08
CA CYS A 43 -0.35 -8.02 7.64
C CYS A 43 0.61 -6.90 7.24
N LYS A 44 0.86 -5.90 8.12
CA LYS A 44 1.76 -4.78 7.81
C LYS A 44 3.15 -5.26 7.39
N MET A 45 3.74 -6.17 8.16
CA MET A 45 5.07 -6.71 7.83
C MET A 45 5.04 -7.54 6.55
N ARG A 46 4.02 -8.38 6.39
CA ARG A 46 3.88 -9.26 5.21
C ARG A 46 3.72 -8.46 3.92
N ILE A 47 2.96 -7.37 3.92
CA ILE A 47 2.81 -6.47 2.77
C ILE A 47 4.17 -5.91 2.31
N VAL A 48 5.03 -5.50 3.25
CA VAL A 48 6.37 -4.99 2.94
C VAL A 48 7.29 -6.10 2.46
N GLN A 49 7.28 -7.26 3.13
CA GLN A 49 8.10 -8.42 2.75
C GLN A 49 7.75 -8.96 1.36
N GLU A 50 6.48 -8.84 0.96
CA GLU A 50 6.01 -9.19 -0.38
C GLU A 50 6.17 -8.02 -1.38
N GLY A 51 7.01 -7.03 -1.07
CA GLY A 51 7.49 -6.07 -2.07
C GLY A 51 6.47 -5.02 -2.50
N ALA A 52 5.44 -4.74 -1.69
CA ALA A 52 4.42 -3.73 -2.03
C ALA A 52 4.95 -2.29 -2.11
N LEU A 53 6.10 -1.99 -1.47
CA LEU A 53 6.58 -0.62 -1.31
C LEU A 53 6.92 0.07 -2.65
N GLU A 54 7.58 -0.60 -3.59
CA GLU A 54 7.90 0.01 -4.90
C GLU A 54 6.62 0.26 -5.73
N PRO A 55 5.72 -0.72 -5.94
CA PRO A 55 4.44 -0.50 -6.58
C PRO A 55 3.65 0.64 -5.93
N MET A 56 3.51 0.64 -4.60
CA MET A 56 2.79 1.70 -3.91
C MET A 56 3.45 3.07 -4.04
N THR A 57 4.77 3.14 -4.10
CA THR A 57 5.49 4.41 -4.32
C THR A 57 5.16 4.98 -5.71
N LYS A 58 4.98 4.13 -6.73
CA LYS A 58 4.52 4.57 -8.06
C LYS A 58 3.09 5.12 -8.02
N LEU A 59 2.21 4.53 -7.21
CA LEU A 59 0.83 4.99 -7.05
C LEU A 59 0.70 6.38 -6.41
N LEU A 60 1.74 6.85 -5.70
CA LEU A 60 1.78 8.24 -5.22
C LEU A 60 1.80 9.25 -6.38
N GLN A 61 2.20 8.85 -7.58
CA GLN A 61 2.16 9.73 -8.76
C GLN A 61 0.79 9.73 -9.49
N SER A 62 -0.23 9.07 -8.92
CA SER A 62 -1.56 9.01 -9.52
C SER A 62 -2.24 10.39 -9.52
N GLU A 63 -2.87 10.73 -10.63
CA GLU A 63 -3.78 11.90 -10.73
C GLU A 63 -5.15 11.62 -10.10
N ASP A 64 -5.48 10.34 -9.86
CA ASP A 64 -6.69 9.95 -9.14
C ASP A 64 -6.50 10.17 -7.62
N ILE A 65 -7.24 11.15 -7.10
CA ILE A 65 -7.23 11.55 -5.69
C ILE A 65 -7.61 10.40 -4.76
N GLU A 66 -8.54 9.53 -5.17
CA GLU A 66 -8.96 8.41 -4.34
C GLU A 66 -7.83 7.37 -4.22
N ILE A 67 -7.17 7.05 -5.34
CA ILE A 67 -5.99 6.18 -5.34
C ILE A 67 -4.87 6.76 -4.48
N LEU A 68 -4.60 8.06 -4.62
CA LEU A 68 -3.61 8.76 -3.82
C LEU A 68 -3.95 8.67 -2.32
N ARG A 69 -5.20 8.96 -1.95
CA ARG A 69 -5.69 8.91 -0.56
C ARG A 69 -5.53 7.53 0.06
N GLN A 70 -5.94 6.49 -0.67
CA GLN A 70 -5.82 5.10 -0.22
C GLN A 70 -4.35 4.68 -0.08
N THR A 71 -3.49 5.10 -1.03
CA THR A 71 -2.05 4.83 -1.00
C THR A 71 -1.38 5.49 0.21
N CYS A 72 -1.64 6.79 0.44
CA CYS A 72 -1.16 7.52 1.62
C CYS A 72 -1.63 6.87 2.93
N ALA A 73 -2.90 6.49 3.02
CA ALA A 73 -3.44 5.80 4.20
C ALA A 73 -2.77 4.44 4.44
N THR A 74 -2.42 3.72 3.37
CA THR A 74 -1.71 2.45 3.48
C THR A 74 -0.28 2.68 3.99
N PHE A 75 0.46 3.65 3.46
CA PHE A 75 1.79 4.00 4.00
C PHE A 75 1.73 4.42 5.47
N ALA A 76 0.72 5.22 5.86
CA ALA A 76 0.52 5.62 7.24
C ALA A 76 0.34 4.39 8.15
N ASN A 77 -0.51 3.44 7.76
CA ASN A 77 -0.70 2.19 8.48
C ASN A 77 0.58 1.36 8.59
N LEU A 78 1.32 1.20 7.48
CA LEU A 78 2.56 0.43 7.44
C LEU A 78 3.64 1.04 8.32
N SER A 79 3.71 2.38 8.41
CA SER A 79 4.70 3.11 9.22
C SER A 79 4.52 2.96 10.73
N ILE A 80 3.38 2.43 11.18
CA ILE A 80 3.16 2.14 12.61
C ILE A 80 4.07 1.01 13.09
N SER A 81 4.39 0.05 12.23
CA SER A 81 5.32 -1.04 12.54
C SER A 81 6.76 -0.53 12.46
N ASP A 82 7.51 -0.70 13.56
CA ASP A 82 8.92 -0.29 13.63
C ASP A 82 9.79 -1.05 12.62
N GLU A 83 9.44 -2.31 12.36
CA GLU A 83 10.11 -3.19 11.40
C GLU A 83 10.01 -2.65 9.96
N ASN A 84 8.89 -2.00 9.62
CA ASN A 84 8.65 -1.46 8.29
C ASN A 84 9.33 -0.12 8.05
N LYS A 85 9.60 0.68 9.10
CA LYS A 85 10.08 2.06 8.97
C LYS A 85 11.35 2.16 8.13
N PHE A 86 12.29 1.25 8.33
CA PHE A 86 13.55 1.26 7.60
C PHE A 86 13.37 1.01 6.10
N GLU A 87 12.54 0.05 5.73
CA GLU A 87 12.26 -0.27 4.32
C GLU A 87 11.42 0.82 3.65
N ILE A 88 10.46 1.42 4.37
CA ILE A 88 9.70 2.59 3.90
C ILE A 88 10.64 3.77 3.59
N CYS A 89 11.60 4.06 4.47
CA CYS A 89 12.59 5.11 4.21
C CYS A 89 13.43 4.84 2.95
N LYS A 90 13.72 3.56 2.66
CA LYS A 90 14.49 3.15 1.47
C LYS A 90 13.67 3.14 0.19
N SER A 91 12.35 3.02 0.26
CA SER A 91 11.51 2.90 -0.94
C SER A 91 11.43 4.18 -1.76
N GLY A 92 11.92 5.30 -1.23
CA GLY A 92 11.85 6.61 -1.88
C GLY A 92 10.48 7.28 -1.76
N CYS A 93 9.55 6.73 -0.97
CA CYS A 93 8.20 7.28 -0.83
C CYS A 93 8.14 8.55 0.04
N ILE A 94 9.17 8.85 0.83
CA ILE A 94 9.14 9.94 1.83
C ILE A 94 8.91 11.30 1.18
N GLU A 95 9.65 11.64 0.12
CA GLU A 95 9.51 12.92 -0.56
C GLU A 95 8.12 13.09 -1.19
N PRO A 96 7.62 12.14 -2.01
CA PRO A 96 6.25 12.18 -2.52
C PRO A 96 5.19 12.30 -1.42
N LEU A 97 5.30 11.55 -0.33
CA LEU A 97 4.35 11.63 0.79
C LEU A 97 4.31 13.03 1.41
N ILE A 98 5.47 13.67 1.61
CA ILE A 98 5.54 15.04 2.14
C ILE A 98 4.86 16.01 1.16
N THR A 99 5.11 15.88 -0.15
CA THR A 99 4.49 16.73 -1.17
C THR A 99 2.96 16.64 -1.12
N HIS A 100 2.39 15.43 -1.04
CA HIS A 100 0.94 15.24 -0.99
C HIS A 100 0.29 15.62 0.35
N MET A 101 1.06 15.65 1.44
CA MET A 101 0.56 16.18 2.72
C MET A 101 0.50 17.71 2.76
N GLN A 102 1.21 18.38 1.83
CA GLN A 102 1.27 19.84 1.72
C GLN A 102 0.30 20.40 0.66
N SER A 103 -0.24 19.55 -0.22
CA SER A 103 -1.25 19.94 -1.20
C SER A 103 -2.61 20.10 -0.51
N GLU A 104 -3.19 21.30 -0.62
CA GLU A 104 -4.55 21.63 -0.16
C GLU A 104 -5.65 20.90 -0.93
#